data_AF-A0A382WJI5-F1
#
_entry.id   AF-A0A382WJI5-F1
#
_cell.length_a   1.000
_cell.length_b   1.000
_cell.length_c   1.000
_cell.angle_alpha   90.00
_cell.angle_beta   90.00
_cell.angle_gamma   90.00
#
_symmetry.space_group_name_H-M   'P 1'
#
loop_
_entity.id
_entity.type
_entity.pdbx_description
1 polymer ?
#
loop_
_entity_poly.entity_id
_entity_poly.type
_entity_poly.pdbx_seq_one_letter_code
_entity_poly.pdbx_strand_id
1 'polypeptide(L)'
;MKRILNLLVFGLVTASLTACGGSEKAAGDAPANFQGIQYPDWVMKGSGAFGGDTGRVFYGVGSVTGIKNHALARTTADNRARAELSKQFEVYSASLMKDYAASTMAGEATSEEQNVESVIKTFSAQTLSGVQIVDHWFHPGDGTVFALARLDLNAFTDSLEKMKELNSKVKEY
;
A
#
# COMPACT_ATOMS: atom_id res chain seq x y z
N MET A 1 22.55 -40.33 -70.47
CA MET A 1 23.46 -41.47 -70.20
C MET A 1 24.43 -41.09 -69.09
N LYS A 2 24.52 -41.94 -68.05
CA LYS A 2 25.41 -41.90 -66.86
C LYS A 2 25.03 -40.83 -65.80
N ARG A 3 24.83 -41.12 -64.51
CA ARG A 3 24.82 -42.36 -63.69
C ARG A 3 23.97 -42.06 -62.43
N ILE A 4 23.17 -43.05 -62.06
CA ILE A 4 22.40 -43.19 -60.83
C ILE A 4 23.37 -43.33 -59.63
N LEU A 5 22.97 -42.92 -58.42
CA LEU A 5 22.88 -43.79 -57.21
C LEU A 5 23.25 -43.11 -55.87
N ASN A 6 22.27 -43.09 -54.95
CA ASN A 6 22.36 -43.08 -53.47
C ASN A 6 22.80 -41.77 -52.75
N LEU A 7 22.26 -41.35 -51.60
CA LEU A 7 21.65 -42.07 -50.47
C LEU A 7 20.78 -41.10 -49.62
N LEU A 8 19.56 -41.55 -49.27
CA LEU A 8 18.73 -41.03 -48.17
C LEU A 8 19.16 -41.71 -46.86
N VAL A 9 19.59 -40.98 -45.82
CA VAL A 9 19.47 -41.33 -44.37
C VAL A 9 19.62 -40.02 -43.57
N PHE A 10 18.53 -39.44 -43.04
CA PHE A 10 18.08 -39.51 -41.63
C PHE A 10 19.02 -38.82 -40.62
N GLY A 11 18.60 -37.68 -40.05
CA GLY A 11 19.35 -37.09 -38.94
C GLY A 11 18.86 -35.73 -38.43
N LEU A 12 18.16 -35.78 -37.29
CA LEU A 12 18.04 -34.75 -36.25
C LEU A 12 17.08 -33.56 -36.42
N VAL A 13 15.88 -33.78 -35.87
CA VAL A 13 14.99 -32.76 -35.31
C VAL A 13 15.74 -31.96 -34.23
N THR A 14 15.80 -30.63 -34.38
CA THR A 14 16.01 -29.70 -33.26
C THR A 14 14.88 -28.70 -33.22
N ALA A 15 13.90 -28.98 -32.37
CA ALA A 15 12.87 -28.06 -31.93
C ALA A 15 13.49 -27.05 -30.96
N SER A 16 13.68 -25.81 -31.40
CA SER A 16 14.02 -24.70 -30.52
C SER A 16 12.76 -23.92 -30.18
N LEU A 17 12.09 -24.35 -29.11
CA LEU A 17 11.10 -23.53 -28.40
C LEU A 17 11.84 -22.43 -27.65
N THR A 18 12.06 -21.28 -28.29
CA THR A 18 12.38 -20.04 -27.57
C THR A 18 11.09 -19.45 -27.01
N ALA A 19 10.71 -19.98 -25.85
CA ALA A 19 9.84 -19.32 -24.89
C ALA A 19 10.68 -18.29 -24.11
N CYS A 20 10.57 -17.02 -24.48
CA CYS A 20 10.73 -15.88 -23.58
C CYS A 20 9.37 -15.16 -23.68
N GLY A 21 8.53 -15.21 -22.65
CA GLY A 21 8.78 -14.54 -21.38
C GLY A 21 7.91 -13.29 -21.42
N GLY A 22 6.72 -13.38 -20.80
CA GLY A 22 5.73 -12.33 -20.81
C GLY A 22 6.30 -11.03 -20.25
N SER A 23 6.27 -9.98 -21.06
CA SER A 23 6.47 -8.60 -20.61
C SER A 23 5.13 -8.10 -20.05
N GLU A 24 4.96 -8.31 -18.75
CA GLU A 24 3.94 -7.64 -17.97
C GLU A 24 4.27 -6.13 -17.94
N LYS A 25 3.42 -5.35 -18.62
CA LYS A 25 3.21 -3.89 -18.58
C LYS A 25 4.39 -3.05 -18.04
N ALA A 26 5.04 -2.34 -18.97
CA ALA A 26 5.82 -1.16 -18.63
C ALA A 26 4.90 -0.15 -17.91
N ALA A 27 5.17 0.06 -16.62
CA ALA A 27 4.85 1.31 -15.95
C ALA A 27 5.47 2.45 -16.77
N GLY A 28 4.70 3.51 -17.03
CA GLY A 28 5.11 4.61 -17.90
C GLY A 28 6.48 5.18 -17.53
N ASP A 29 7.19 5.66 -18.55
CA ASP A 29 8.55 6.20 -18.43
C ASP A 29 8.70 7.11 -17.22
N ALA A 30 9.62 6.74 -16.31
CA ALA A 30 9.89 7.55 -15.14
C ALA A 30 10.43 8.93 -15.57
N PRO A 31 10.07 10.03 -14.87
CA PRO A 31 10.53 11.38 -15.21
C PRO A 31 12.07 11.48 -15.27
N ALA A 32 12.61 12.45 -16.02
CA ALA A 32 14.06 12.54 -16.32
C ALA A 32 14.99 12.56 -15.08
N ASN A 33 14.49 12.96 -13.91
CA ASN A 33 15.22 12.93 -12.62
C ASN A 33 15.31 11.53 -11.97
N PHE A 34 14.78 10.48 -12.61
CA PHE A 34 14.81 9.08 -12.15
C PHE A 34 15.76 8.20 -12.98
N GLN A 35 16.48 8.76 -13.95
CA GLN A 35 17.35 7.98 -14.85
C GLN A 35 18.54 7.37 -14.10
N GLY A 36 18.70 6.04 -14.22
CA GLY A 36 19.83 5.30 -13.65
C GLY A 36 19.68 4.85 -12.19
N ILE A 37 18.54 5.13 -11.55
CA ILE A 37 18.23 4.68 -10.18
C ILE A 37 17.00 3.79 -10.23
N GLN A 38 17.12 2.57 -9.69
CA GLN A 38 15.99 1.66 -9.56
C GLN A 38 15.25 1.94 -8.25
N TYR A 39 14.08 2.54 -8.35
CA TYR A 39 13.20 2.79 -7.21
C TYR A 39 12.35 1.55 -6.93
N PRO A 40 12.07 1.22 -5.66
CA PRO A 40 11.06 0.23 -5.33
C PRO A 40 9.70 0.66 -5.87
N ASP A 41 8.91 -0.31 -6.34
CA ASP A 41 7.58 -0.06 -6.89
C ASP A 41 6.68 0.76 -5.96
N TRP A 42 6.77 0.53 -4.64
CA TRP A 42 5.96 1.25 -3.66
C TRP A 42 6.35 2.73 -3.54
N VAL A 43 7.61 3.09 -3.80
CA VAL A 43 8.05 4.50 -3.84
C VAL A 43 7.44 5.18 -5.06
N MET A 44 7.42 4.49 -6.20
CA MET A 44 6.85 5.02 -7.44
C MET A 44 5.31 5.07 -7.41
N LYS A 45 4.67 4.08 -6.79
CA LYS A 45 3.20 4.03 -6.62
C LYS A 45 2.70 5.09 -5.64
N GLY A 46 3.49 5.41 -4.61
CA GLY A 46 3.13 6.39 -3.58
C GLY A 46 2.08 5.88 -2.59
N SER A 47 1.56 6.81 -1.77
CA SER A 47 0.47 6.52 -0.82
C SER A 47 -0.82 6.16 -1.54
N GLY A 48 -1.58 5.22 -1.00
CA GLY A 48 -2.83 4.78 -1.64
C GLY A 48 -3.46 3.58 -0.97
N ALA A 49 -4.71 3.31 -1.36
CA ALA A 49 -5.39 2.05 -1.05
C ALA A 49 -5.23 1.13 -2.27
N PHE A 50 -4.40 0.11 -2.15
CA PHE A 50 -4.16 -0.85 -3.22
C PHE A 50 -4.49 -2.25 -2.72
N GLY A 51 -5.08 -3.08 -3.58
CA GLY A 51 -5.52 -4.43 -3.23
C GLY A 51 -4.33 -5.33 -2.85
N GLY A 52 -4.44 -5.97 -1.69
CA GLY A 52 -3.74 -7.22 -1.39
C GLY A 52 -4.76 -8.37 -1.33
N ASP A 53 -4.27 -9.60 -1.28
CA ASP A 53 -5.08 -10.84 -1.31
C ASP A 53 -6.19 -10.90 -0.23
N THR A 54 -6.11 -10.05 0.80
CA THR A 54 -6.98 -10.08 1.99
C THR A 54 -7.98 -8.93 2.10
N GLY A 55 -8.08 -8.02 1.13
CA GLY A 55 -8.98 -6.85 1.22
C GLY A 55 -8.24 -5.53 1.40
N ARG A 56 -8.97 -4.43 1.50
CA ARG A 56 -8.48 -3.04 1.37
C ARG A 56 -7.36 -2.72 2.38
N VAL A 57 -6.10 -2.78 1.93
CA VAL A 57 -4.93 -2.31 2.68
C VAL A 57 -4.63 -0.87 2.29
N PHE A 58 -4.44 -0.01 3.30
CA PHE A 58 -3.96 1.34 3.09
C PHE A 58 -2.45 1.38 3.24
N TYR A 59 -1.80 2.12 2.35
CA TYR A 59 -0.38 2.39 2.38
C TYR A 59 -0.12 3.89 2.45
N GLY A 60 0.84 4.28 3.28
CA GLY A 60 1.35 5.66 3.34
C GLY A 60 2.83 5.66 3.05
N VAL A 61 3.27 6.58 2.20
CA VAL A 61 4.68 6.77 1.85
C VAL A 61 5.14 8.11 2.40
N GLY A 62 6.09 8.05 3.33
CA GLY A 62 6.75 9.22 3.90
C GLY A 62 8.16 9.35 3.37
N SER A 63 8.62 10.58 3.14
CA SER A 63 10.00 10.84 2.75
C SER A 63 10.60 12.04 3.48
N VAL A 64 11.92 12.05 3.64
CA VAL A 64 12.67 13.21 4.14
C VAL A 64 14.04 13.28 3.50
N THR A 65 14.52 14.50 3.26
CA THR A 65 15.87 14.78 2.77
C THR A 65 16.53 15.87 3.63
N GLY A 66 17.85 15.97 3.58
CA GLY A 66 18.62 17.01 4.28
C GLY A 66 18.88 16.77 5.78
N ILE A 67 18.45 15.64 6.35
CA ILE A 67 18.76 15.27 7.74
C ILE A 67 20.04 14.42 7.77
N LYS A 68 21.10 14.95 8.39
CA LYS A 68 22.42 14.28 8.49
C LYS A 68 22.42 13.08 9.43
N ASN A 69 21.60 13.11 10.48
CA ASN A 69 21.49 12.00 11.42
C ASN A 69 20.55 10.93 10.83
N HIS A 70 21.10 9.77 10.45
CA HIS A 70 20.34 8.69 9.81
C HIS A 70 19.17 8.16 10.65
N ALA A 71 19.33 8.05 11.97
CA ALA A 71 18.25 7.59 12.84
C ALA A 71 17.11 8.61 12.88
N LEU A 72 17.43 9.91 12.98
CA LEU A 72 16.43 10.98 12.93
C LEU A 72 15.74 11.04 11.55
N ALA A 73 16.49 10.86 10.46
CA ALA A 73 15.93 10.82 9.12
C ALA A 73 14.92 9.68 8.96
N ARG A 74 15.28 8.48 9.42
CA ARG A 74 14.39 7.31 9.42
C ARG A 74 13.12 7.58 10.23
N THR A 75 13.24 8.00 11.49
CA THR A 75 12.07 8.30 12.33
C THR A 75 11.20 9.42 11.73
N THR A 76 11.81 10.40 11.06
CA THR A 76 11.05 11.47 10.40
C THR A 76 10.28 10.94 9.19
N ALA A 77 10.89 10.08 8.37
CA ALA A 77 10.21 9.41 7.27
C ALA A 77 9.06 8.53 7.78
N ASP A 78 9.27 7.79 8.87
CA ASP A 78 8.25 6.94 9.51
C ASP A 78 7.03 7.75 9.96
N ASN A 79 7.28 8.88 10.64
CA ASN A 79 6.22 9.76 11.11
C ASN A 79 5.43 10.38 9.94
N ARG A 80 6.12 10.73 8.84
CA ARG A 80 5.46 11.24 7.62
C ARG A 80 4.63 10.16 6.94
N ALA A 81 5.11 8.91 6.90
CA ALA A 81 4.38 7.79 6.33
C ALA A 81 3.09 7.50 7.12
N ARG A 82 3.16 7.56 8.46
CA ARG A 82 1.99 7.48 9.35
C ARG A 82 1.01 8.63 9.12
N ALA A 83 1.50 9.86 8.97
CA ALA A 83 0.66 11.02 8.71
C ALA A 83 -0.09 10.93 7.37
N GLU A 84 0.56 10.42 6.32
CA GLU A 84 -0.11 10.18 5.02
C GLU A 84 -1.23 9.15 5.13
N LEU A 85 -1.04 8.07 5.91
CA LEU A 85 -2.11 7.12 6.22
C LEU A 85 -3.27 7.78 6.95
N SER A 86 -2.99 8.58 7.98
CA SER A 86 -4.04 9.28 8.74
C SER A 86 -4.87 10.18 7.85
N LYS A 87 -4.22 10.97 6.98
CA LYS A 87 -4.90 11.83 6.00
C LYS A 87 -5.81 11.03 5.07
N GLN A 88 -5.31 9.90 4.54
CA GLN A 88 -6.10 9.07 3.65
C GLN A 88 -7.31 8.45 4.36
N PHE A 89 -7.14 8.05 5.61
CA PHE A 89 -8.22 7.53 6.44
C PHE A 89 -9.26 8.60 6.80
N GLU A 90 -8.83 9.82 7.12
CA GLU A 90 -9.72 10.96 7.37
C GLU A 90 -10.57 11.28 6.16
N VAL A 91 -9.98 11.31 4.95
CA VAL A 91 -10.72 11.54 3.70
C VAL A 91 -11.77 10.45 3.46
N TYR A 92 -11.38 9.19 3.67
CA TYR A 92 -12.31 8.05 3.52
C TYR A 92 -13.46 8.11 4.53
N SER A 93 -13.16 8.46 5.78
CA SER A 93 -14.14 8.62 6.85
C SER A 93 -15.10 9.79 6.58
N ALA A 94 -14.56 10.93 6.13
CA ALA A 94 -15.37 12.09 5.76
C ALA A 94 -16.29 11.79 4.57
N SER A 95 -15.85 10.99 3.59
CA SER A 95 -16.75 10.55 2.51
C SER A 95 -17.88 9.65 3.02
N LEU A 96 -17.59 8.74 3.97
CA LEU A 96 -18.63 7.89 4.58
C LEU A 96 -19.67 8.72 5.35
N MET A 97 -19.22 9.72 6.11
CA MET A 97 -20.14 10.63 6.82
C MET A 97 -20.98 11.44 5.82
N LYS A 98 -20.39 11.90 4.72
CA LYS A 98 -21.11 12.64 3.69
C LYS A 98 -22.16 11.78 2.99
N ASP A 99 -21.82 10.54 2.64
CA ASP A 99 -22.74 9.62 1.98
C ASP A 99 -23.87 9.19 2.94
N TYR A 100 -23.56 9.00 4.22
CA TYR A 100 -24.56 8.75 5.26
C TYR A 100 -25.48 9.96 5.49
N ALA A 101 -24.91 11.16 5.66
CA ALA A 101 -25.70 12.39 5.80
C ALA A 101 -26.56 12.63 4.56
N ALA A 102 -26.05 12.41 3.34
CA ALA A 102 -26.86 12.48 2.12
C ALA A 102 -28.01 11.46 2.11
N SER A 103 -27.82 10.27 2.70
CA SER A 103 -28.86 9.25 2.83
C SER A 103 -29.88 9.54 3.94
N THR A 104 -29.51 10.34 4.95
CA THR A 104 -30.31 10.59 6.17
C THR A 104 -30.95 11.98 6.18
N MET A 105 -30.33 12.98 5.54
CA MET A 105 -30.82 14.36 5.40
C MET A 105 -31.96 14.53 4.39
N ALA A 106 -32.71 13.46 4.11
CA ALA A 106 -34.10 13.61 3.68
C ALA A 106 -35.00 14.21 4.79
N GLY A 107 -34.47 14.43 6.01
CA GLY A 107 -35.06 15.32 7.00
C GLY A 107 -34.28 15.34 8.32
N GLU A 108 -33.58 16.45 8.59
CA GLU A 108 -32.94 16.83 9.86
C GLU A 108 -31.68 16.04 10.27
N ALA A 109 -30.66 16.75 10.77
CA ALA A 109 -29.45 16.13 11.34
C ALA A 109 -29.80 15.56 12.72
N THR A 110 -29.75 14.25 12.86
CA THR A 110 -30.27 13.55 14.05
C THR A 110 -29.13 13.20 15.02
N SER A 111 -29.46 12.69 16.21
CA SER A 111 -28.49 12.25 17.23
C SER A 111 -27.45 11.25 16.73
N GLU A 112 -27.78 10.55 15.65
CA GLU A 112 -26.97 9.59 14.92
C GLU A 112 -25.72 10.23 14.29
N GLU A 113 -25.78 11.46 13.76
CA GLU A 113 -24.61 12.15 13.18
C GLU A 113 -23.49 12.38 14.23
N GLN A 114 -23.85 12.81 15.45
CA GLN A 114 -22.89 13.05 16.54
C GLN A 114 -22.26 11.75 17.03
N ASN A 115 -23.03 10.67 17.03
CA ASN A 115 -22.53 9.34 17.37
C ASN A 115 -21.53 8.86 16.31
N VAL A 116 -21.82 9.06 15.02
CA VAL A 116 -20.91 8.73 13.91
C VAL A 116 -19.61 9.55 13.99
N GLU A 117 -19.68 10.86 14.22
CA GLU A 117 -18.47 11.70 14.36
C GLU A 117 -17.56 11.23 15.51
N SER A 118 -18.17 10.86 16.64
CA SER A 118 -17.45 10.34 17.82
C SER A 118 -16.82 8.97 17.56
N VAL A 119 -17.54 8.09 16.84
CA VAL A 119 -17.03 6.78 16.41
C VAL A 119 -15.86 6.95 15.45
N ILE A 120 -15.95 7.87 14.47
CA ILE A 120 -14.89 8.14 13.49
C ILE A 120 -13.64 8.68 14.19
N LYS A 121 -13.75 9.66 15.08
CA LYS A 121 -12.60 10.21 15.83
C LYS A 121 -11.92 9.14 16.68
N THR A 122 -12.71 8.31 17.36
CA THR A 122 -12.20 7.17 18.14
C THR A 122 -11.50 6.17 17.23
N PHE A 123 -12.07 5.89 16.06
CA PHE A 123 -11.49 5.02 15.05
C PHE A 123 -10.17 5.57 14.53
N SER A 124 -10.11 6.84 14.10
CA SER A 124 -8.87 7.48 13.66
C SER A 124 -7.76 7.43 14.72
N ALA A 125 -8.11 7.69 15.99
CA ALA A 125 -7.17 7.62 17.10
C ALA A 125 -6.68 6.18 17.35
N GLN A 126 -7.55 5.18 17.23
CA GLN A 126 -7.20 3.77 17.39
C GLN A 126 -6.44 3.22 16.17
N THR A 127 -6.76 3.67 14.95
CA THR A 127 -6.12 3.28 13.70
C THR A 127 -4.62 3.56 13.71
N LEU A 128 -4.21 4.65 14.35
CA LEU A 128 -2.79 4.99 14.54
C LEU A 128 -2.00 3.88 15.27
N SER A 129 -2.65 3.08 16.12
CA SER A 129 -2.02 1.94 16.81
C SER A 129 -1.84 0.71 15.91
N GLY A 130 -2.66 0.57 14.86
CA GLY A 130 -2.58 -0.52 13.88
C GLY A 130 -1.59 -0.26 12.74
N VAL A 131 -1.04 0.95 12.63
CA VAL A 131 -0.09 1.29 11.55
C VAL A 131 1.27 0.67 11.81
N GLN A 132 1.72 -0.12 10.84
CA GLN A 132 3.02 -0.78 10.84
C GLN A 132 3.94 -0.14 9.81
N ILE A 133 5.20 0.09 10.17
CA ILE A 133 6.24 0.42 9.19
C ILE A 133 6.76 -0.90 8.62
N VAL A 134 6.61 -1.09 7.31
CA VAL A 134 6.89 -2.37 6.66
C VAL A 134 8.10 -2.33 5.75
N ASP A 135 8.55 -1.15 5.32
CA ASP A 135 9.76 -1.01 4.50
C ASP A 135 10.42 0.37 4.63
N HIS A 136 11.70 0.43 4.27
CA HIS A 136 12.53 1.63 4.16
C HIS A 136 13.36 1.59 2.89
N TRP A 137 13.45 2.72 2.18
CA TRP A 137 14.36 2.84 1.05
C TRP A 137 15.19 4.11 1.15
N PHE A 138 16.49 3.99 0.89
CA PHE A 138 17.46 5.06 0.98
C PHE A 138 17.92 5.41 -0.43
N HIS A 139 17.64 6.65 -0.84
CA HIS A 139 18.05 7.11 -2.15
C HIS A 139 19.58 7.25 -2.21
N PRO A 140 20.24 6.63 -3.20
CA PRO A 140 21.69 6.48 -3.20
C PRO A 140 22.46 7.78 -3.49
N GLY A 141 21.81 8.78 -4.10
CA GLY A 141 22.50 9.98 -4.60
C GLY A 141 22.28 11.27 -3.81
N ASP A 142 21.11 11.43 -3.18
CA ASP A 142 20.67 12.73 -2.60
C ASP A 142 20.41 12.65 -1.08
N GLY A 143 20.56 11.47 -0.48
CA GLY A 143 20.33 11.24 0.95
C GLY A 143 18.85 11.24 1.38
N THR A 144 17.91 11.16 0.43
CA THR A 144 16.49 11.04 0.74
C THR A 144 16.18 9.68 1.34
N VAL A 145 15.46 9.66 2.46
CA VAL A 145 14.96 8.44 3.11
C VAL A 145 13.46 8.34 2.89
N PHE A 146 13.00 7.18 2.45
CA PHE A 146 11.61 6.82 2.27
C PHE A 146 11.21 5.76 3.27
N ALA A 147 9.97 5.82 3.76
CA ALA A 147 9.36 4.84 4.63
C ALA A 147 7.99 4.45 4.10
N LEU A 148 7.67 3.15 4.18
CA LEU A 148 6.38 2.59 3.83
C LEU A 148 5.63 2.20 5.10
N ALA A 149 4.49 2.83 5.33
CA ALA A 149 3.55 2.45 6.36
C ALA A 149 2.39 1.64 5.75
N ARG A 150 1.92 0.64 6.48
CA ARG A 150 0.80 -0.24 6.12
C ARG A 150 -0.24 -0.23 7.23
N LEU A 151 -1.51 -0.17 6.83
CA LEU A 151 -2.66 -0.43 7.69
C LEU A 151 -3.57 -1.46 7.01
N ASP A 152 -3.75 -2.60 7.67
CA ASP A 152 -4.70 -3.62 7.26
C ASP A 152 -6.02 -3.41 8.02
N LEU A 153 -7.07 -3.02 7.28
CA LEU A 153 -8.37 -2.73 7.90
C LEU A 153 -8.99 -3.94 8.59
N ASN A 154 -8.78 -5.14 8.05
CA ASN A 154 -9.40 -6.35 8.60
C ASN A 154 -8.70 -6.71 9.91
N ALA A 155 -7.37 -6.75 9.90
CA ALA A 155 -6.59 -6.98 11.12
C ALA A 155 -6.84 -5.90 12.19
N PHE A 156 -7.07 -4.66 11.76
CA PHE A 156 -7.46 -3.58 12.65
C PHE A 156 -8.84 -3.81 13.27
N THR A 157 -9.86 -4.13 12.47
CA THR A 157 -11.23 -4.43 12.93
C THR A 157 -11.23 -5.61 13.92
N ASP A 158 -10.53 -6.69 13.59
CA ASP A 158 -10.39 -7.86 14.47
C ASP A 158 -9.74 -7.50 15.82
N SER A 159 -8.74 -6.62 15.80
CA SER A 159 -8.06 -6.15 17.02
C SER A 159 -8.99 -5.33 17.91
N LEU A 160 -9.90 -4.54 17.31
CA LEU A 160 -10.89 -3.78 18.06
C LEU A 160 -11.94 -4.67 18.72
N GLU A 161 -12.46 -5.67 18.00
CA GLU A 161 -13.41 -6.63 18.55
C GLU A 161 -12.82 -7.36 19.76
N LYS A 162 -11.58 -7.81 19.63
CA LYS A 162 -10.86 -8.47 20.74
C LYS A 162 -10.66 -7.56 21.95
N MET A 163 -10.34 -6.27 21.74
CA MET A 163 -10.23 -5.30 22.84
C MET A 163 -11.57 -5.04 23.53
N LYS A 164 -12.67 -5.02 22.78
CA LYS A 164 -14.02 -4.88 23.33
C LYS A 164 -14.40 -6.08 24.21
N GLU A 165 -14.08 -7.30 23.76
CA GLU A 165 -14.28 -8.53 24.54
C GLU A 165 -13.42 -8.59 25.81
N LEU A 166 -12.18 -8.11 25.75
CA LEU A 166 -11.30 -8.03 26.92
C LEU A 166 -11.84 -7.05 27.96
N ASN A 167 -12.33 -5.88 27.51
CA ASN A 167 -12.90 -4.87 28.40
C ASN A 167 -14.22 -5.32 29.03
N SER A 168 -15.06 -6.08 28.31
CA SER A 168 -16.25 -6.67 28.92
C SER A 168 -15.91 -7.73 29.98
N LYS A 169 -14.91 -8.59 29.73
CA LYS A 169 -14.46 -9.59 30.72
C LYS A 169 -13.84 -8.97 31.97
N VAL A 170 -13.10 -7.88 31.84
CA VAL A 170 -12.50 -7.17 32.98
C VAL A 170 -13.55 -6.45 33.83
N LYS A 171 -14.66 -6.00 33.23
CA LYS A 171 -15.79 -5.41 33.96
C LYS A 171 -16.64 -6.42 34.73
N GLU A 172 -16.52 -7.72 34.41
CA GLU A 172 -17.24 -8.81 35.09
C GLU A 172 -16.51 -9.35 36.32
N TYR A 173 -15.28 -8.88 36.57
CA TYR A 173 -14.50 -9.13 37.80
C TYR A 173 -14.50 -7.90 38.71
#